data_AF-A0A329CQG5-F1
#
_entry.id   AF-A0A329CQG5-F1
#
_cell.length_a   1.000
_cell.length_b   1.000
_cell.length_c   1.000
_cell.angle_alpha   90.00
_cell.angle_beta   90.00
_cell.angle_gamma   90.00
#
_symmetry.space_group_name_H-M   'P 1'
#
loop_
_entity.id
_entity.type
_entity.pdbx_description
1 polymer ?
#
loop_
_entity_poly.entity_id
_entity_poly.type
_entity_poly.pdbx_seq_one_letter_code
_entity_poly.pdbx_strand_id
1 'polypeptide(L)'
;MSKSPTNSRSASRPPVDAIQYEKLALSAFELVDRQIANLGKLVTLATSIYRSPAITRDEIARQRTLLGVLIDTTENYQQEVETDRELYQIIALDAQGIPERRITARHAAKLLAKAAQKAAKNGAGTGATEPMPIRRVRFKGNFRHLVITH
;
A
#
# COMPACT_ATOMS: atom_id res chain seq x y z
N MET A 1 42.38 -29.04 -19.09
CA MET A 1 41.86 -29.52 -17.79
C MET A 1 41.21 -28.36 -17.08
N SER A 2 39.88 -28.29 -17.17
CA SER A 2 39.04 -27.19 -16.66
C SER A 2 38.76 -27.38 -15.17
N LYS A 3 39.01 -26.37 -14.34
CA LYS A 3 38.45 -26.29 -12.99
C LYS A 3 37.89 -24.89 -12.76
N SER A 4 36.57 -24.79 -12.81
CA SER A 4 35.81 -23.62 -12.36
C SER A 4 35.79 -23.57 -10.83
N PRO A 5 35.99 -22.41 -10.18
CA PRO A 5 35.70 -22.28 -8.76
C PRO A 5 34.20 -22.03 -8.58
N THR A 6 33.44 -23.09 -8.36
CA THR A 6 32.12 -23.01 -7.73
C THR A 6 32.31 -22.66 -6.26
N ASN A 7 32.12 -21.39 -5.92
CA ASN A 7 31.82 -20.98 -4.54
C ASN A 7 31.06 -19.65 -4.56
N SER A 8 29.81 -19.70 -5.03
CA SER A 8 28.81 -18.73 -4.59
C SER A 8 28.45 -19.06 -3.15
N ARG A 9 29.35 -18.73 -2.22
CA ARG A 9 29.04 -18.66 -0.79
C ARG A 9 28.03 -17.53 -0.67
N SER A 10 26.75 -17.86 -0.84
CA SER A 10 25.64 -17.07 -0.35
C SER A 10 26.02 -16.71 1.07
N ALA A 11 26.22 -15.42 1.35
CA ALA A 11 26.60 -14.93 2.66
C ALA A 11 25.67 -15.59 3.68
N SER A 12 26.19 -16.60 4.37
CA SER A 12 25.44 -17.36 5.37
C SER A 12 25.21 -16.38 6.49
N ARG A 13 23.93 -16.06 6.69
CA ARG A 13 23.50 -15.26 7.81
C ARG A 13 23.95 -15.94 9.11
N PRO A 14 24.30 -15.20 10.17
CA PRO A 14 24.23 -15.77 11.50
C PRO A 14 22.78 -16.26 11.71
N PRO A 15 22.57 -17.44 12.33
CA PRO A 15 21.24 -17.91 12.68
C PRO A 15 20.58 -16.83 13.52
N VAL A 16 19.53 -16.21 12.97
CA VAL A 16 18.70 -15.28 13.71
C VAL A 16 17.95 -16.11 14.73
N ASP A 17 17.99 -15.67 15.99
CA ASP A 17 17.40 -16.40 17.11
C ASP A 17 15.90 -16.58 16.88
N ALA A 18 15.42 -17.82 16.88
CA ALA A 18 14.01 -18.16 16.63
C ALA A 18 13.07 -17.42 17.59
N ILE A 19 13.55 -17.14 18.80
CA ILE A 19 12.84 -16.39 19.84
C ILE A 19 12.58 -14.94 19.41
N GLN A 20 13.48 -14.32 18.63
CA GLN A 20 13.29 -12.95 18.15
C GLN A 20 12.21 -12.88 17.06
N TYR A 21 12.17 -13.87 16.17
CA TYR A 21 11.10 -13.97 15.17
C TYR A 21 9.74 -14.22 15.80
N GLU A 22 9.67 -15.05 16.83
CA GLU A 22 8.43 -15.32 17.55
C GLU A 22 7.88 -14.03 18.17
N LYS A 23 8.72 -13.27 18.88
CA LYS A 23 8.33 -11.97 19.46
C LYS A 23 7.87 -10.98 18.38
N LEU A 24 8.58 -10.94 17.26
CA LEU A 24 8.27 -10.06 16.15
C LEU A 24 6.94 -10.44 15.49
N ALA A 25 6.68 -11.74 15.29
CA ALA A 25 5.43 -12.27 14.78
C ALA A 25 4.26 -12.01 15.74
N LEU A 26 4.46 -12.14 17.05
CA LEU A 26 3.46 -11.80 18.06
C LEU A 26 3.14 -10.30 18.04
N SER A 27 4.16 -9.44 17.94
CA SER A 27 3.94 -7.99 17.84
C SER A 27 3.17 -7.61 16.57
N ALA A 28 3.48 -8.26 15.45
CA ALA A 28 2.76 -8.11 14.20
C ALA A 28 1.29 -8.53 14.34
N PHE A 29 1.02 -9.63 15.04
CA PHE A 29 -0.33 -10.08 15.31
C PHE A 29 -1.13 -9.08 16.16
N GLU A 30 -0.54 -8.57 17.24
CA GLU A 30 -1.16 -7.56 18.12
C GLU A 30 -1.50 -6.26 17.38
N LEU A 31 -0.65 -5.85 16.43
CA LEU A 31 -0.90 -4.69 15.57
C LEU A 31 -2.11 -4.91 14.65
N VAL A 32 -2.25 -6.09 14.05
CA VAL A 32 -3.44 -6.43 13.24
C VAL A 32 -4.71 -6.41 14.10
N ASP A 33 -4.68 -6.98 15.30
CA ASP A 33 -5.83 -6.95 16.23
C ASP A 33 -6.24 -5.52 16.58
N ARG A 34 -5.25 -4.64 16.84
CA ARG A 34 -5.51 -3.21 17.06
C ARG A 34 -6.13 -2.55 15.84
N GLN A 35 -5.65 -2.84 14.63
CA GLN A 35 -6.22 -2.30 13.39
C GLN A 35 -7.68 -2.74 13.20
N ILE A 36 -8.00 -4.00 13.47
CA ILE A 36 -9.38 -4.52 13.43
C ILE A 36 -10.27 -3.76 14.42
N ALA A 37 -9.81 -3.59 15.67
CA ALA A 37 -10.56 -2.85 16.69
C ALA A 37 -10.79 -1.37 16.28
N ASN A 38 -9.78 -0.72 15.71
CA ASN A 38 -9.84 0.66 15.24
C ASN A 38 -10.83 0.83 14.09
N LEU A 39 -10.82 -0.09 13.10
CA LEU A 39 -11.82 -0.12 12.04
C LEU A 39 -13.24 -0.30 12.59
N GLY A 40 -13.41 -1.17 13.60
CA GLY A 40 -14.70 -1.35 14.28
C GLY A 40 -15.25 -0.06 14.89
N LYS A 41 -14.38 0.78 15.49
CA LYS A 41 -14.76 2.09 16.01
C LYS A 41 -15.20 3.05 14.90
N LEU A 42 -14.46 3.10 13.79
CA LEU A 42 -14.81 3.94 12.64
C LEU A 42 -16.17 3.53 12.05
N VAL A 43 -16.40 2.23 11.86
CA VAL A 43 -17.69 1.70 11.38
C VAL A 43 -18.82 2.07 12.33
N THR A 44 -18.60 1.95 13.64
CA THR A 44 -19.60 2.32 14.66
C THR A 44 -19.95 3.80 14.58
N LEU A 45 -18.93 4.68 14.50
CA LEU A 45 -19.13 6.12 14.40
C LEU A 45 -19.84 6.52 13.10
N ALA A 46 -19.41 5.98 11.97
CA ALA A 46 -20.05 6.21 10.66
C ALA A 46 -21.50 5.72 10.65
N THR A 47 -21.78 4.56 11.24
CA THR A 47 -23.14 4.02 11.36
C THR A 47 -24.02 4.91 12.24
N SER A 48 -23.48 5.46 13.33
CA SER A 48 -24.19 6.40 14.20
C SER A 48 -24.61 7.67 13.45
N ILE A 49 -23.67 8.24 12.67
CA ILE A 49 -23.92 9.40 11.81
C ILE A 49 -24.98 9.09 10.75
N TYR A 50 -24.89 7.91 10.11
CA TYR A 50 -25.81 7.52 9.06
C TYR A 50 -27.25 7.28 9.57
N ARG A 51 -27.40 6.63 10.74
CA ARG A 51 -28.71 6.30 11.30
C ARG A 51 -29.45 7.50 11.90
N SER A 52 -28.74 8.58 12.23
CA SER A 52 -29.30 9.78 12.86
C SER A 52 -29.18 10.97 11.91
N PRO A 53 -30.02 11.05 10.85
CA PRO A 53 -29.96 12.15 9.90
C PRO A 53 -30.37 13.46 10.56
N ALA A 54 -29.55 14.49 10.42
CA ALA A 54 -29.85 15.82 10.94
C ALA A 54 -31.00 16.48 10.18
N ILE A 55 -31.99 17.00 10.91
CA ILE A 55 -33.15 17.73 10.36
C ILE A 55 -33.02 19.23 10.66
N THR A 56 -32.48 19.58 11.83
CA THR A 56 -32.31 20.96 12.27
C THR A 56 -30.90 21.51 11.98
N ARG A 57 -30.76 22.84 11.96
CA ARG A 57 -29.46 23.50 11.76
C ARG A 57 -28.41 23.09 12.80
N ASP A 58 -28.81 22.96 14.06
CA ASP A 58 -27.91 22.58 15.13
C ASP A 58 -27.46 21.12 15.01
N GLU A 59 -28.37 20.22 14.58
CA GLU A 59 -28.02 18.83 14.26
C GLU A 59 -27.06 18.75 13.07
N ILE A 60 -27.26 19.57 12.02
CA ILE A 60 -26.36 19.62 10.87
C ILE A 60 -24.97 20.09 11.31
N ALA A 61 -24.89 21.10 12.19
CA ALA A 61 -23.63 21.58 12.74
C ALA A 61 -22.93 20.48 13.55
N ARG A 62 -23.65 19.80 14.45
CA ARG A 62 -23.11 18.66 15.23
C ARG A 62 -22.65 17.52 14.31
N GLN A 63 -23.41 17.19 13.28
CA GLN A 63 -23.08 16.13 12.34
C GLN A 63 -21.81 16.47 11.54
N ARG A 64 -21.62 17.75 11.16
CA ARG A 64 -20.37 18.21 10.53
C ARG A 64 -19.17 18.07 11.47
N THR A 65 -19.34 18.38 12.76
CA THR A 65 -18.28 18.16 13.75
C THR A 65 -17.94 16.68 13.89
N LEU A 66 -18.95 15.80 13.97
CA LEU A 66 -18.73 14.35 14.04
C LEU A 66 -18.04 13.80 12.78
N LEU A 67 -18.39 14.32 11.60
CA LEU A 67 -17.69 13.98 10.35
C LEU A 67 -16.23 14.46 10.36
N GLY A 68 -15.96 15.65 10.90
CA GLY A 68 -14.60 16.13 11.11
C GLY A 68 -13.79 15.18 11.99
N VAL A 69 -14.33 14.79 13.15
CA VAL A 69 -13.68 13.82 14.05
C VAL A 69 -13.44 12.47 13.37
N LEU A 70 -14.39 12.01 12.55
CA LEU A 70 -14.24 10.78 11.78
C LEU A 70 -13.07 10.86 10.80
N ILE A 71 -12.95 11.98 10.06
CA ILE A 71 -11.84 12.22 9.11
C ILE A 71 -10.51 12.24 9.86
N ASP A 72 -10.38 13.08 10.90
CA ASP A 72 -9.13 13.21 11.68
C ASP A 72 -8.70 11.84 12.26
N THR A 73 -9.66 11.08 12.80
CA THR A 73 -9.38 9.75 13.36
C THR A 73 -8.95 8.76 12.29
N THR A 74 -9.55 8.82 11.10
CA THR A 74 -9.22 7.92 9.99
C THR A 74 -7.83 8.24 9.44
N GLU A 75 -7.47 9.51 9.30
CA GLU A 75 -6.13 9.94 8.88
C GLU A 75 -5.07 9.49 9.89
N ASN A 76 -5.32 9.62 11.19
CA ASN A 76 -4.43 9.11 12.23
C ASN A 76 -4.24 7.59 12.13
N TYR A 77 -5.32 6.83 11.96
CA TYR A 77 -5.22 5.37 11.78
C TYR A 77 -4.48 5.00 10.49
N GLN A 78 -4.65 5.77 9.42
CA GLN A 78 -3.90 5.54 8.19
C GLN A 78 -2.39 5.70 8.41
N GLN A 79 -1.95 6.75 9.12
CA GLN A 79 -0.55 6.95 9.45
C GLN A 79 0.02 5.84 10.34
N GLU A 80 -0.76 5.34 11.32
CA GLU A 80 -0.38 4.17 12.14
C GLU A 80 -0.14 2.94 11.24
N VAL A 81 -1.06 2.65 10.32
CA VAL A 81 -0.97 1.49 9.40
C VAL A 81 0.21 1.61 8.44
N GLU A 82 0.50 2.82 7.94
CA GLU A 82 1.65 3.08 7.07
C GLU A 82 2.97 2.81 7.81
N THR A 83 3.03 3.16 9.09
CA THR A 83 4.18 2.86 9.97
C THR A 83 4.30 1.34 10.18
N ASP A 84 3.20 0.65 10.47
CA ASP A 84 3.18 -0.81 10.65
C ASP A 84 3.58 -1.57 9.37
N ARG A 85 3.27 -1.01 8.19
CA ARG A 85 3.61 -1.59 6.89
C ARG A 85 5.12 -1.77 6.71
N GLU A 86 5.93 -0.84 7.22
CA GLU A 86 7.39 -0.94 7.17
C GLU A 86 7.89 -2.13 8.00
N LEU A 87 7.31 -2.33 9.19
CA LEU A 87 7.61 -3.47 10.06
C LEU A 87 7.27 -4.81 9.38
N TYR A 88 6.07 -4.93 8.80
CA TYR A 88 5.68 -6.15 8.07
C TYR A 88 6.56 -6.41 6.86
N GLN A 89 6.99 -5.36 6.16
CA GLN A 89 7.91 -5.48 5.04
C GLN A 89 9.27 -6.03 5.46
N ILE A 90 9.81 -5.55 6.60
CA ILE A 90 11.05 -6.08 7.18
C ILE A 90 10.86 -7.57 7.49
N ILE A 91 9.81 -7.94 8.24
CA ILE A 91 9.49 -9.33 8.60
C ILE A 91 9.42 -10.24 7.37
N ALA A 92 8.73 -9.79 6.31
CA ALA A 92 8.55 -10.58 5.10
C ALA A 92 9.87 -10.78 4.32
N LEU A 93 10.70 -9.72 4.20
CA LEU A 93 12.02 -9.82 3.58
C LEU A 93 12.95 -10.74 4.39
N ASP A 94 12.81 -10.66 5.71
CA ASP A 94 13.58 -11.43 6.67
C ASP A 94 13.25 -12.93 6.58
N ALA A 95 11.96 -13.28 6.57
CA ALA A 95 11.45 -14.64 6.37
C ALA A 95 11.82 -15.22 4.99
N GLN A 96 11.97 -14.37 3.96
CA GLN A 96 12.44 -14.79 2.63
C GLN A 96 13.96 -15.01 2.57
N GLY A 97 14.68 -14.78 3.68
CA GLY A 97 16.14 -14.89 3.72
C GLY A 97 16.84 -13.82 2.89
N ILE A 98 16.19 -12.69 2.64
CA ILE A 98 16.77 -11.52 1.97
C ILE A 98 17.33 -10.62 3.07
N PRO A 99 18.65 -10.64 3.36
CA PRO A 99 19.21 -9.76 4.38
C PRO A 99 18.99 -8.29 4.00
N GLU A 100 19.09 -7.37 4.97
CA GLU A 100 19.30 -5.93 4.77
C GLU A 100 20.51 -5.70 3.85
N ARG A 101 20.35 -5.95 2.57
CA ARG A 101 21.27 -5.49 1.56
C ARG A 101 20.96 -4.02 1.49
N ARG A 102 21.92 -3.18 1.87
CA ARG A 102 22.08 -1.90 1.16
C ARG A 102 21.91 -2.25 -0.31
N ILE A 103 20.77 -1.86 -0.88
CA ILE A 103 20.43 -2.25 -2.24
C ILE A 103 21.40 -1.47 -3.11
N THR A 104 22.53 -2.09 -3.42
CA THR A 104 23.45 -1.54 -4.40
C THR A 104 22.70 -1.44 -5.71
N ALA A 105 22.95 -0.40 -6.51
CA ALA A 105 22.23 -0.15 -7.76
C ALA A 105 22.17 -1.40 -8.67
N ARG A 106 23.23 -2.21 -8.65
CA ARG A 106 23.30 -3.48 -9.38
C ARG A 106 22.32 -4.55 -8.88
N HIS A 107 22.01 -4.55 -7.59
CA HIS A 107 21.03 -5.47 -7.01
C HIS A 107 19.59 -5.00 -7.23
N ALA A 108 19.32 -3.69 -7.15
CA ALA A 108 18.04 -3.11 -7.57
C ALA A 108 17.74 -3.45 -9.03
N ALA A 109 18.69 -3.23 -9.93
CA ALA A 109 18.54 -3.53 -11.35
C ALA A 109 18.23 -5.02 -11.59
N LYS A 110 18.85 -5.93 -10.82
CA LYS A 110 18.60 -7.37 -10.92
C LYS A 110 17.22 -7.77 -10.39
N LEU A 111 16.73 -7.12 -9.33
CA LEU A 111 15.37 -7.33 -8.82
C LEU A 111 14.32 -6.78 -9.79
N LEU A 112 14.53 -5.60 -10.37
CA LEU A 112 13.68 -5.02 -11.41
C LEU A 112 13.64 -5.91 -12.66
N ALA A 113 14.78 -6.43 -13.11
CA ALA A 113 14.83 -7.36 -14.23
C ALA A 113 14.08 -8.67 -13.94
N LYS A 114 14.18 -9.21 -12.72
CA LYS A 114 13.41 -10.40 -12.31
C LYS A 114 11.91 -10.13 -12.24
N ALA A 115 11.50 -8.98 -11.72
CA ALA A 115 10.10 -8.57 -11.67
C ALA A 115 9.54 -8.37 -13.08
N ALA A 116 10.29 -7.72 -13.97
CA ALA A 116 9.92 -7.55 -15.38
C ALA A 116 9.79 -8.89 -16.11
N GLN A 117 10.70 -9.84 -15.87
CA GLN A 117 10.59 -11.20 -16.43
C GLN A 117 9.37 -11.96 -15.88
N LYS A 118 9.05 -11.79 -14.59
CA LYS A 118 7.86 -12.40 -13.97
C LYS A 118 6.58 -11.79 -14.52
N ALA A 119 6.54 -10.47 -14.74
CA ALA A 119 5.45 -9.77 -15.40
C ALA A 119 5.28 -10.22 -16.87
N ALA A 120 6.38 -10.40 -17.61
CA ALA A 120 6.35 -10.92 -18.97
C ALA A 120 5.86 -12.37 -19.04
N LYS A 121 6.22 -13.21 -18.07
CA LYS A 121 5.72 -14.59 -17.96
C LYS A 121 4.23 -14.64 -17.57
N ASN A 122 3.79 -13.74 -16.70
CA ASN A 122 2.38 -13.64 -16.30
C ASN A 122 1.51 -12.99 -17.41
N GLY A 123 2.09 -12.15 -18.26
CA GLY A 123 1.44 -11.58 -19.45
C GLY A 123 1.34 -12.54 -20.63
N ALA A 124 2.07 -13.65 -20.64
CA ALA A 124 1.99 -14.68 -21.67
C ALA A 124 0.76 -15.61 -21.54
N GLY A 125 -0.07 -15.41 -20.52
CA GLY A 125 -1.31 -16.17 -20.26
C GLY A 125 -2.61 -15.53 -20.74
N THR A 126 -2.57 -14.34 -21.35
CA THR A 126 -3.74 -13.71 -21.98
C THR A 126 -3.32 -13.17 -23.33
N GLY A 127 -3.25 -14.07 -24.32
CA GLY A 127 -3.22 -13.69 -25.71
C GLY A 127 -4.62 -13.29 -26.18
N ALA A 128 -4.74 -12.10 -26.79
CA ALA A 128 -5.59 -11.83 -27.96
C ALA A 128 -5.51 -10.33 -28.34
N THR A 129 -4.95 -10.05 -29.54
CA THR A 129 -5.39 -9.05 -30.57
C THR A 129 -5.79 -7.64 -30.10
N GLU A 130 -5.22 -6.50 -30.55
CA GLU A 130 -4.87 -6.02 -31.89
C GLU A 130 -4.20 -4.62 -31.74
N PRO A 131 -3.43 -4.11 -32.74
CA PRO A 131 -2.93 -2.74 -32.71
C PRO A 131 -4.05 -1.75 -33.10
N MET A 132 -4.58 -1.00 -32.14
CA MET A 132 -5.51 0.09 -32.42
C MET A 132 -4.80 1.31 -33.05
N PRO A 133 -5.27 1.88 -34.17
CA PRO A 133 -4.71 3.10 -34.73
C PRO A 133 -5.12 4.31 -33.89
N ILE A 134 -4.15 5.17 -33.60
CA ILE A 134 -4.33 6.43 -32.86
C ILE A 134 -5.22 7.37 -33.69
N ARG A 135 -6.51 7.42 -33.37
CA ARG A 135 -7.42 8.44 -33.88
C ARG A 135 -7.25 9.71 -33.06
N ARG A 136 -6.61 10.74 -33.64
CA ARG A 136 -6.54 12.09 -33.05
C ARG A 136 -7.94 12.66 -32.91
N VAL A 137 -8.45 12.73 -31.68
CA VAL A 137 -9.69 13.44 -31.36
C VAL A 137 -9.33 14.92 -31.13
N ARG A 138 -9.77 15.76 -32.07
CA ARG A 138 -9.68 17.23 -31.99
C ARG A 138 -10.77 17.72 -31.03
N PHE A 139 -10.41 18.03 -29.79
CA PHE A 139 -11.30 18.73 -28.86
C PHE A 139 -11.54 20.16 -29.37
N LYS A 140 -12.76 20.43 -29.84
CA LYS A 140 -13.23 21.78 -30.14
C LYS A 140 -13.95 22.29 -28.89
N GLY A 141 -13.19 22.90 -27.98
CA GLY A 141 -13.74 23.56 -26.80
C GLY A 141 -14.41 24.87 -27.20
N ASN A 142 -15.74 24.91 -27.13
CA ASN A 142 -16.50 26.15 -27.19
C ASN A 142 -16.34 26.87 -25.84
N PHE A 143 -15.44 27.85 -25.78
CA PHE A 143 -15.41 28.81 -24.68
C PHE A 143 -16.60 29.76 -24.84
N ARG A 144 -17.64 29.57 -24.02
CA ARG A 144 -18.67 30.60 -23.83
C ARG A 144 -18.11 31.63 -22.85
N HIS A 145 -17.92 32.84 -23.36
CA HIS A 145 -17.54 34.03 -22.62
C HIS A 145 -18.63 34.35 -21.58
N LEU A 146 -18.31 34.31 -20.29
CA LEU A 146 -19.12 34.91 -19.24
C LEU A 146 -18.71 36.37 -19.14
N VAL A 147 -19.61 37.26 -19.54
CA VAL A 147 -19.47 38.71 -19.38
C VAL A 147 -19.92 39.05 -17.97
N ILE A 148 -19.00 39.60 -17.17
CA ILE A 148 -19.28 40.21 -15.87
C ILE A 148 -19.46 41.70 -16.12
N THR A 149 -20.66 42.23 -15.87
CA THR A 149 -20.91 43.68 -15.80
C THR A 149 -20.84 44.12 -14.35
N HIS A 150 -20.07 45.19 -14.11
CA HIS A 150 -20.05 45.97 -12.87
C HIS A 150 -21.29 46.87 -12.78
#